data_AF-A0A8D7FQ71-F1
#
_entry.id   AF-A0A8D7FQ71-F1
#
_cell.length_a   1.000
_cell.length_b   1.000
_cell.length_c   1.000
_cell.angle_alpha   90.00
_cell.angle_beta   90.00
_cell.angle_gamma   90.00
#
_symmetry.space_group_name_H-M   'P 1'
#
loop_
_entity.id
_entity.type
_entity.pdbx_description
1 polymer ?
#
loop_
_entity_poly.entity_id
_entity_poly.type
_entity_poly.pdbx_seq_one_letter_code
_entity_poly.pdbx_strand_id
1 'polypeptide(L)' 'MEEMYKKVHAAIRSSKIDKVTTNGALHCRFNLKKLTYEERKARLIERLNALNACAGADDFDEDEDDE' A
#
# COMPACT_ATOMS: atom_id res chain seq x y z
N MET A 1 37.00 -37.56 -0.52
CA MET A 1 35.67 -36.93 -0.74
C MET A 1 34.81 -36.94 0.52
N GLU A 2 34.75 -38.05 1.26
CA GLU A 2 33.91 -38.19 2.45
C GLU A 2 34.25 -37.21 3.58
N GLU A 3 35.53 -36.95 3.84
CA GLU A 3 35.97 -36.02 4.89
C GLU A 3 35.53 -34.56 4.63
N MET A 4 35.50 -34.16 3.36
CA MET A 4 35.01 -32.83 2.95
C MET A 4 33.53 -32.68 3.28
N TYR A 5 32.73 -33.71 2.97
CA TYR A 5 31.30 -33.75 3.29
C TYR A 5 31.06 -33.71 4.81
N LYS A 6 31.83 -34.48 5.60
CA LYS A 6 31.69 -34.49 7.07
C LYS A 6 31.99 -33.11 7.68
N LYS A 7 33.02 -32.41 7.20
CA LYS A 7 33.36 -31.05 7.64
C LYS A 7 32.28 -30.03 7.26
N VAL A 8 31.77 -30.07 6.04
CA VAL A 8 30.67 -29.19 5.59
C VAL A 8 29.42 -29.41 6.45
N HIS A 9 29.04 -30.66 6.72
CA HIS A 9 27.90 -30.96 7.57
C HIS A 9 28.09 -30.52 9.03
N ALA A 10 29.29 -30.67 9.59
CA ALA A 10 29.59 -30.16 10.92
C ALA A 10 29.43 -28.64 10.99
N ALA A 11 29.96 -27.92 9.99
CA ALA A 11 29.85 -26.46 9.89
C ALA A 11 28.39 -25.98 9.74
N ILE A 12 27.58 -26.65 8.92
CA ILE A 12 26.16 -26.33 8.74
C ILE A 12 25.36 -26.53 10.03
N ARG A 13 25.71 -27.55 10.84
CA ARG A 13 25.06 -27.81 12.13
C ARG A 13 25.46 -26.82 13.20
N SER A 14 26.71 -26.37 13.22
CA SER A 14 27.21 -25.40 14.20
C SER A 14 26.83 -23.96 13.88
N SER A 15 26.72 -23.61 12.59
CA SER A 15 26.19 -22.32 12.19
C SER A 15 24.70 -22.32 12.50
N LYS A 16 24.26 -21.50 13.45
CA LYS A 16 22.91 -20.93 13.34
C LYS A 16 22.95 -20.19 12.02
N ILE A 17 22.41 -20.79 10.96
CA ILE A 17 22.04 -20.02 9.79
C ILE A 17 21.11 -18.99 10.41
N ASP A 18 21.59 -17.76 10.53
CA ASP A 18 20.71 -16.63 10.57
C ASP A 18 19.99 -16.77 9.25
N LYS A 19 18.89 -17.55 9.28
CA LYS A 19 17.85 -17.44 8.30
C LYS A 19 17.61 -15.96 8.40
N VAL A 20 18.01 -15.25 7.36
CA VAL A 20 17.64 -13.88 7.13
C VAL A 20 16.11 -13.94 7.12
N THR A 21 15.53 -13.88 8.31
CA THR A 21 14.16 -13.52 8.55
C THR A 21 14.17 -12.00 8.57
N THR A 22 14.82 -11.37 7.59
CA THR A 22 14.45 -10.03 7.16
C THR A 22 13.23 -10.11 6.24
N ASN A 23 12.49 -11.22 6.25
CA ASN A 23 11.08 -11.21 5.91
C ASN A 23 10.26 -10.72 7.12
N GLY A 24 10.73 -9.66 7.79
CA GLY A 24 9.99 -8.95 8.83
C GLY A 24 8.95 -7.97 8.27
N ALA A 25 8.64 -8.03 6.97
CA ALA A 25 7.74 -7.07 6.33
C ALA A 25 6.88 -7.63 5.17
N LEU A 26 6.77 -8.95 4.98
CA LEU A 26 6.06 -9.51 3.81
C LEU A 26 4.58 -9.88 4.02
N HIS A 27 3.99 -9.72 5.22
CA HIS A 27 2.58 -10.13 5.41
C HIS A 27 1.70 -9.21 6.27
N CYS A 28 2.04 -7.93 6.41
CA CYS A 28 1.15 -6.99 7.12
C CYS A 28 0.84 -5.69 6.35
N ARG A 29 1.13 -5.62 5.05
CA ARG A 29 0.78 -4.46 4.20
C ARG A 29 -0.25 -4.75 3.10
N PHE A 30 -0.65 -6.00 2.92
CA PHE A 30 -1.48 -6.40 1.77
C PHE A 30 -2.99 -6.35 2.00
N ASN A 31 -3.45 -6.19 3.24
CA ASN A 31 -4.88 -6.09 3.54
C ASN A 31 -5.22 -4.69 4.06
N LEU A 32 -5.18 -3.68 3.17
CA LEU A 32 -5.76 -2.38 3.51
C LEU A 32 -7.23 -2.63 3.90
N LYS A 33 -7.61 -2.22 5.12
CA LYS A 33 -8.99 -2.38 5.60
C LYS A 33 -9.95 -1.75 4.57
N LYS A 34 -11.08 -2.42 4.34
CA LYS A 34 -12.12 -1.86 3.47
C LYS A 34 -12.54 -0.50 4.03
N LEU A 35 -12.59 0.47 3.13
CA LEU A 35 -13.10 1.80 3.42
C LEU A 35 -14.48 1.68 4.09
N THR A 36 -14.76 2.49 5.10
CA THR A 36 -16.10 2.54 5.73
C THR A 36 -17.11 3.19 4.78
N TYR A 37 -18.41 3.12 5.11
CA TYR A 37 -19.44 3.73 4.27
C TYR A 37 -19.27 5.26 4.14
N GLU A 38 -19.00 5.94 5.26
CA GLU A 38 -18.80 7.39 5.28
C GLU A 38 -17.59 7.81 4.44
N GLU A 39 -16.48 7.09 4.54
CA GLU A 39 -15.29 7.38 3.75
C GLU A 39 -15.51 7.10 2.24
N ARG A 40 -16.29 6.07 1.87
CA ARG A 40 -16.72 5.84 0.47
C ARG A 40 -17.58 6.98 -0.04
N LYS A 41 -18.52 7.46 0.77
CA LYS A 41 -19.40 8.58 0.43
C LYS A 41 -18.60 9.86 0.24
N ALA A 42 -17.65 10.16 1.13
CA ALA A 42 -16.78 11.33 1.01
C ALA A 42 -15.96 11.30 -0.30
N ARG A 43 -15.32 10.17 -0.64
CA ARG A 43 -14.58 10.03 -1.91
C ARG A 43 -15.46 10.16 -3.15
N LEU A 44 -16.71 9.70 -3.07
CA LEU A 44 -17.66 9.87 -4.17
C LEU A 44 -17.99 11.35 -4.38
N ILE A 45 -18.27 12.07 -3.30
CA ILE A 45 -18.57 13.52 -3.35
C ILE A 45 -17.37 14.29 -3.90
N GLU A 46 -16.16 14.02 -3.41
CA GLU A 46 -14.92 14.65 -3.90
C GLU A 46 -14.75 14.45 -5.41
N ARG A 47 -14.92 13.21 -5.90
CA ARG A 47 -14.81 12.89 -7.32
C ARG A 47 -15.89 13.59 -8.17
N LEU A 48 -17.12 13.66 -7.68
CA LEU A 48 -18.21 14.33 -8.39
C LEU A 48 -18.02 15.84 -8.44
N ASN A 49 -17.58 16.45 -7.34
CA ASN A 49 -17.26 17.87 -7.30
C ASN A 49 -16.12 18.20 -8.26
N ALA A 50 -15.06 17.38 -8.30
CA ALA A 50 -13.96 17.56 -9.24
C ALA A 50 -14.41 17.40 -10.71
N LEU A 51 -15.30 16.45 -10.99
CA LEU A 51 -15.86 16.26 -12.33
C LEU A 51 -16.73 17.45 -12.74
N ASN A 52 -17.59 17.92 -11.84
CA ASN A 52 -18.48 19.06 -12.09
C ASN A 52 -17.69 20.37 -12.25
N ALA A 53 -16.65 20.57 -11.44
CA ALA A 53 -15.74 21.72 -11.57
C ALA A 53 -14.95 21.67 -12.89
N CYS A 54 -14.55 20.49 -13.35
CA CYS A 54 -13.90 20.32 -14.64
C CYS A 54 -14.85 20.49 -15.83
N ALA A 55 -16.13 20.14 -15.67
CA ALA A 55 -17.15 20.24 -16.71
C ALA A 55 -17.79 21.63 -16.80
N GLY A 56 -17.76 22.42 -15.72
CA GLY A 56 -18.26 23.80 -15.66
C GLY A 56 -17.22 24.88 -15.99
N ALA A 57 -15.99 24.51 -16.34
CA ALA A 57 -14.93 25.47 -16.68
C ALA A 57 -15.05 26.07 -18.10
N ASP A 58 -16.14 25.79 -18.82
CA ASP A 58 -16.40 26.31 -20.18
C ASP A 58 -17.65 27.22 -20.23
N ASP A 59 -18.27 27.55 -19.09
CA ASP A 59 -19.25 28.63 -18.99
C ASP A 59 -18.67 29.75 -18.11
N PHE A 60 -18.61 30.94 -18.70
CA PHE A 60 -17.91 32.13 -18.27
C PHE A 60 -18.37 32.65 -16.89
N ASP A 61 -17.45 33.32 -16.19
CA ASP A 61 -17.72 34.22 -15.06
C ASP A 61 -18.92 35.14 -15.37
N GLU A 62 -19.99 35.04 -14.60
CA GLU A 62 -20.93 36.15 -14.32
C GLU A 62 -21.30 36.13 -12.82
N ASP A 63 -20.55 36.95 -12.09
CA ASP A 63 -20.90 37.87 -10.99
C ASP A 63 -22.19 37.66 -10.15
N GLU A 64 -21.98 37.86 -8.83
CA GLU A 64 -22.88 38.45 -7.80
C GLU A 64 -24.37 38.04 -7.74
N ASP A 65 -24.80 37.40 -6.65
CA ASP A 65 -25.76 38.04 -5.72
C ASP A 65 -25.87 37.32 -4.35
N ASP A 66 -26.12 38.12 -3.33
CA ASP A 66 -26.18 37.89 -1.88
C ASP A 66 -27.26 36.90 -1.37
N GLU A 67 -26.91 36.10 -0.34
CA GLU A 67 -27.59 35.89 0.98
C GLU A 67 -27.05 34.67 1.76
#